data_AF-A0A100VPU1-F1
#
_entry.id   AF-A0A100VPU1-F1
#
_cell.length_a   1.000
_cell.length_b   1.000
_cell.length_c   1.000
_cell.angle_alpha   90.00
_cell.angle_beta   90.00
_cell.angle_gamma   90.00
#
_symmetry.space_group_name_H-M   'P 1'
#
loop_
_entity.id
_entity.type
_entity.pdbx_description
1 polymer ?
#
loop_
_entity_poly.entity_id
_entity_poly.type
_entity_poly.pdbx_seq_one_letter_code
_entity_poly.pdbx_strand_id
1 'polypeptide(L)' 'MLGMLFNEKECKELDYVLRKELDEMLFDLSDNRLDQEIKYAIASRYKTVFRMYARFAPPKELSKYARGGKLKKSKP' A
#
# COMPACT_ATOMS: atom_id res chain seq x y z
N MET A 1 -18.16 4.64 -6.48
CA MET A 1 -17.22 5.00 -5.41
C MET A 1 -18.01 5.74 -4.35
N LEU A 2 -17.99 5.29 -3.09
CA LEU A 2 -18.60 6.04 -1.99
C LEU A 2 -17.71 7.24 -1.69
N GLY A 3 -18.26 8.46 -1.74
CA GLY A 3 -17.54 9.68 -1.39
C GLY A 3 -17.29 9.72 0.12
N MET A 4 -16.05 9.93 0.53
CA MET A 4 -15.70 10.16 1.93
C MET A 4 -15.65 11.67 2.16
N LEU A 5 -16.28 12.15 3.23
CA LEU A 5 -16.24 13.55 3.63
C LEU A 5 -15.11 13.70 4.67
N PHE A 6 -13.97 14.24 4.25
CA PHE A 6 -12.84 14.53 5.13
C PHE A 6 -12.46 16.00 5.03
N ASN A 7 -12.07 16.59 6.15
CA ASN A 7 -11.44 17.91 6.17
C ASN A 7 -9.95 17.82 5.80
N GLU A 8 -9.31 18.98 5.57
CA GLU A 8 -7.90 19.01 5.15
C GLU A 8 -6.93 18.37 6.16
N LYS A 9 -7.22 18.48 7.46
CA LYS A 9 -6.39 17.88 8.51
C LYS A 9 -6.51 16.36 8.46
N GLU A 10 -7.72 15.83 8.35
CA GLU A 10 -7.98 14.40 8.21
C GLU A 10 -7.33 13.83 6.94
N CYS A 11 -7.38 14.55 5.81
CA CYS A 11 -6.69 14.12 4.59
C CYS A 11 -5.17 14.01 4.77
N LYS A 12 -4.55 14.95 5.50
CA LYS A 12 -3.10 14.91 5.79
C LYS A 12 -2.72 13.76 6.71
N GLU A 13 -3.51 13.52 7.76
CA GLU A 13 -3.29 12.39 8.66
C GLU A 13 -3.48 11.05 7.93
N LEU A 14 -4.48 10.94 7.06
CA LEU A 14 -4.69 9.76 6.23
C LEU A 14 -3.54 9.54 5.24
N ASP A 15 -3.05 10.59 4.58
CA ASP A 15 -1.86 10.51 3.73
C ASP A 15 -0.66 9.95 4.51
N TYR A 16 -0.40 10.49 5.70
CA TYR A 16 0.69 10.05 6.56
C TYR A 16 0.55 8.58 6.99
N VAL A 17 -0.61 8.19 7.50
CA VAL A 17 -0.86 6.83 7.98
C VAL A 17 -0.75 5.82 6.84
N LEU A 18 -1.31 6.12 5.66
CA LEU A 18 -1.23 5.24 4.50
C LEU A 18 0.21 5.07 4.01
N ARG A 19 1.03 6.11 4.01
CA ARG A 19 2.46 6.02 3.63
C ARG A 19 3.26 5.19 4.61
N LYS A 20 3.09 5.44 5.92
CA LYS A 20 3.76 4.68 6.98
C LYS A 20 3.44 3.18 6.87
N GLU A 21 2.17 2.86 6.68
CA GLU A 21 1.69 1.49 6.52
C GLU A 21 2.24 0.82 5.24
N LEU A 22 2.39 1.56 4.14
CA LEU A 22 3.05 1.06 2.94
C LEU A 22 4.55 0.81 3.16
N ASP A 23 5.24 1.72 3.85
CA ASP A 23 6.67 1.62 4.16
C ASP A 23 6.95 0.42 5.09
N GLU A 24 6.13 0.21 6.12
CA GLU A 24 6.22 -0.94 7.03
C GLU A 24 6.02 -2.26 6.28
N MET A 25 5.00 -2.36 5.44
CA MET A 25 4.80 -3.58 4.62
C MET A 25 5.93 -3.81 3.61
N LEU A 26 6.56 -2.76 3.08
CA LEU A 26 7.75 -2.91 2.22
C LEU A 26 8.95 -3.41 3.01
N PHE A 27 9.13 -2.90 4.23
CA PHE A 27 10.16 -3.36 5.14
C PHE A 27 9.97 -4.84 5.48
N ASP A 28 8.76 -5.25 5.89
CA ASP A 28 8.46 -6.65 6.16
C ASP A 28 8.73 -7.53 4.93
N LEU A 29 8.25 -7.13 3.75
CA LEU A 29 8.46 -7.91 2.52
C LEU A 29 9.93 -8.02 2.08
N SER A 30 10.82 -7.16 2.60
CA SER A 30 12.26 -7.27 2.37
C SER A 30 12.93 -8.34 3.24
N ASP A 31 12.25 -8.83 4.29
CA ASP A 31 12.78 -9.89 5.16
C ASP A 31 12.68 -11.26 4.47
N ASN A 32 13.85 -11.88 4.23
CA ASN A 32 13.95 -13.22 3.65
C ASN A 32 13.53 -14.34 4.61
N ARG A 33 13.42 -14.06 5.90
CA ARG A 33 13.08 -15.02 6.94
C ARG A 33 11.57 -15.25 7.08
N LEU A 34 10.75 -14.35 6.53
CA LEU A 34 9.30 -14.49 6.55
C LEU A 34 8.84 -15.66 5.68
N ASP A 35 7.91 -16.43 6.23
CA ASP A 35 7.22 -17.50 5.51
C ASP A 35 6.50 -16.94 4.26
N GLN A 36 6.45 -17.76 3.22
CA GLN A 36 5.88 -17.37 1.94
C GLN A 36 4.39 -17.03 2.04
N GLU A 37 3.61 -17.73 2.86
CA GLU A 37 2.19 -17.43 3.09
C GLU A 37 2.00 -16.06 3.74
N ILE A 38 2.87 -15.72 4.71
CA ILE A 38 2.86 -14.41 5.36
C ILE A 38 3.20 -13.31 4.34
N LYS A 39 4.21 -13.53 3.48
CA LYS A 39 4.53 -12.59 2.39
C LYS A 39 3.36 -12.37 1.44
N TYR A 40 2.62 -13.42 1.10
CA TYR A 40 1.41 -13.29 0.28
C TYR A 40 0.32 -12.47 0.97
N ALA A 41 0.08 -12.69 2.27
CA ALA A 41 -0.87 -11.91 3.05
C ALA A 41 -0.49 -10.41 3.08
N ILE A 42 0.79 -10.10 3.35
CA ILE A 42 1.30 -8.73 3.37
C ILE A 42 1.19 -8.10 1.97
N ALA A 43 1.54 -8.82 0.90
CA ALA A 43 1.40 -8.33 -0.47
C ALA A 43 -0.07 -8.05 -0.86
N SER A 44 -1.01 -8.86 -0.37
CA SER A 44 -2.45 -8.64 -0.57
C SER A 44 -2.93 -7.37 0.14
N ARG A 45 -2.53 -7.19 1.41
CA ARG A 45 -2.79 -5.96 2.19
C ARG A 45 -2.19 -4.73 1.50
N TYR A 46 -0.94 -4.82 1.06
CA TYR A 46 -0.22 -3.75 0.36
C TYR A 46 -1.00 -3.24 -0.86
N LYS A 47 -1.56 -4.16 -1.66
CA LYS A 47 -2.36 -3.79 -2.84
C LYS A 47 -3.62 -3.00 -2.47
N THR A 48 -4.27 -3.34 -1.37
CA THR A 48 -5.47 -2.64 -0.89
C THR A 48 -5.11 -1.25 -0.37
N VAL A 49 -4.10 -1.16 0.50
CA VAL A 49 -3.63 0.13 1.06
C VAL A 49 -3.12 1.05 -0.04
N PHE A 50 -2.35 0.54 -1.01
CA PHE A 50 -1.86 1.32 -2.14
C PHE A 50 -3.01 1.91 -2.97
N ARG A 51 -4.10 1.16 -3.18
CA ARG A 51 -5.29 1.67 -3.87
C ARG A 51 -6.04 2.74 -3.07
N MET A 52 -5.96 2.69 -1.74
CA MET A 52 -6.49 3.76 -0.89
C MET A 52 -5.62 5.00 -1.01
N TYR A 53 -4.30 4.85 -0.90
CA TYR A 53 -3.31 5.92 -1.04
C TYR A 53 -3.40 6.63 -2.40
N ALA A 54 -3.59 5.87 -3.48
CA ALA A 54 -3.77 6.38 -4.83
C ALA A 54 -4.99 7.30 -5.03
N ARG A 55 -5.91 7.37 -4.06
CA ARG A 55 -7.04 8.32 -4.11
C ARG A 55 -6.68 9.72 -3.60
N PHE A 56 -5.61 9.82 -2.81
CA PHE A 56 -5.20 11.06 -2.13
C PHE A 56 -3.86 11.60 -2.65
N ALA A 57 -2.95 10.71 -3.05
CA ALA A 57 -1.58 11.08 -3.34
C ALA A 57 -1.37 11.66 -4.74
N PRO A 58 -0.47 12.66 -4.88
CA PRO A 58 -0.07 13.16 -6.20
C PRO A 58 0.72 12.07 -6.98
N PRO A 59 0.67 12.09 -8.32
CA PRO A 59 1.31 11.07 -9.16
C PRO A 59 2.81 10.86 -8.89
N LYS A 60 3.53 11.91 -8.49
CA LYS A 60 4.97 11.85 -8.16
C LYS A 60 5.26 10.99 -6.92
N GLU A 61 4.34 10.94 -5.96
CA GLU A 61 4.50 10.13 -4.77
C GLU A 61 4.08 8.68 -5.03
N LEU A 62 3.12 8.46 -5.93
CA LEU A 62 2.69 7.12 -6.32
C LEU A 62 3.79 6.31 -6.99
N SER A 63 4.69 6.95 -7.74
CA SER A 63 5.81 6.25 -8.40
C SER A 63 6.76 5.58 -7.41
N LYS A 64 6.87 6.10 -6.17
CA LYS A 64 7.69 5.49 -5.10
C LYS A 64 7.15 4.13 -4.65
N TYR A 65 5.82 3.97 -4.70
CA TYR A 65 5.11 2.78 -4.26
C TYR A 65 4.62 1.91 -5.43
N ALA A 66 4.81 2.37 -6.66
CA ALA A 66 4.44 1.66 -7.87
C ALA A 66 5.39 0.47 -8.10
N ARG A 67 5.14 -0.65 -7.42
CA ARG A 67 5.77 -1.92 -7.76
C ARG A 67 5.19 -2.43 -9.08
N GLY A 68 5.91 -2.19 -10.18
CA GLY A 68 5.57 -2.70 -11.51
C GLY A 68 5.19 -4.18 -11.40
N GLY A 69 4.05 -4.56 -11.98
CA GLY A 69 3.21 -5.74 -11.68
C GLY A 69 3.86 -7.13 -11.70
N LYS A 70 4.97 -7.35 -10.98
CA LYS A 70 5.65 -8.62 -10.76
C LYS A 70 5.17 -9.33 -9.49
N LEU A 71 4.02 -8.92 -8.94
CA LEU A 71 3.22 -9.82 -8.10
C LEU A 71 2.65 -10.88 -9.04
N LYS A 72 3.47 -11.91 -9.35
CA LYS A 72 3.05 -13.10 -10.09
C LYS A 72 1.72 -13.55 -9.49
N LYS A 73 0.69 -13.60 -10.33
CA LYS A 73 -0.59 -14.24 -10.00
C LYS A 73 -0.25 -15.65 -9.52
N SER A 74 -0.38 -15.91 -8.22
CA SER A 74 -0.55 -17.28 -7.73
C SER A 74 -1.83 -17.78 -8.38
N LYS A 75 -1.66 -18.72 -9.31
CA LYS A 75 -2.76 -19.44 -9.96
C LYS A 75 -3.44 -20.31 -8.88
N PRO A 76 -4.78 -20.40 -8.85
CA PRO A 76 -5.46 -21.52 -8.20
C PRO A 76 -5.20 -22.82 -8.96
#